data_AF-A0A1J3CE05-F1
#
_entry.id   AF-A0A1J3CE05-F1
#
_cell.length_a   1.000
_cell.length_b   1.000
_cell.length_c   1.000
_cell.angle_alpha   90.00
_cell.angle_beta   90.00
_cell.angle_gamma   90.00
#
_symmetry.space_group_name_H-M   'P 1'
#
loop_
_entity.id
_entity.type
_entity.pdbx_description
1 polymer ?
#
loop_
_entity_poly.entity_id
_entity_poly.type
_entity_poly.pdbx_seq_one_letter_code
_entity_poly.pdbx_strand_id
1 'polypeptide(L)'
;MADVETEASKEKVKEGGGTASIKCPMLNSSNYTVWAMKMRIMLKVHKTWEVIEPGTTNGEKNDLAMALIVQSIPESLVLQVGELDTAKE
;
A
#
# COMPACT_ATOMS: atom_id res chain seq x y z
N MET A 1 -31.13 -5.96 -22.87
CA MET A 1 -31.34 -5.30 -21.57
C MET A 1 -31.23 -6.38 -20.50
N ALA A 2 -30.10 -6.41 -19.77
CA ALA A 2 -29.94 -5.84 -18.40
C ALA A 2 -30.87 -6.59 -17.41
N ASP A 3 -30.40 -7.26 -16.34
CA ASP A 3 -29.52 -6.81 -15.25
C ASP A 3 -28.79 -8.05 -14.62
N VAL A 4 -27.47 -8.04 -14.43
CA VAL A 4 -26.68 -7.63 -13.23
C VAL A 4 -26.79 -8.57 -12.01
N GLU A 5 -25.76 -9.42 -11.90
CA GLU A 5 -24.88 -9.73 -10.76
C GLU A 5 -25.36 -9.47 -9.32
N THR A 6 -25.20 -10.47 -8.45
CA THR A 6 -24.49 -10.35 -7.14
C THR A 6 -24.29 -11.76 -6.58
N GLU A 7 -23.10 -12.35 -6.72
CA GLU A 7 -22.69 -13.47 -5.87
C GLU A 7 -21.74 -12.95 -4.79
N ALA A 8 -22.18 -13.13 -3.54
CA ALA A 8 -21.50 -12.72 -2.34
C ALA A 8 -20.28 -13.62 -2.06
N SER A 9 -19.08 -13.05 -2.15
CA SER A 9 -17.86 -13.69 -1.70
C SER A 9 -17.78 -13.68 -0.17
N LYS A 10 -18.10 -14.83 0.44
CA LYS A 10 -17.93 -15.11 1.88
C LYS A 10 -16.48 -14.92 2.32
N GLU A 11 -16.23 -13.96 3.20
CA GLU A 11 -14.99 -13.90 3.96
C GLU A 11 -14.93 -15.06 4.98
N LYS A 12 -14.09 -16.06 4.70
CA LYS A 12 -13.66 -17.03 5.72
C LYS A 12 -12.57 -16.40 6.58
N VAL A 13 -12.92 -16.00 7.80
CA VAL A 13 -11.93 -15.70 8.85
C VAL A 13 -11.30 -17.02 9.28
N LYS A 14 -10.00 -17.20 8.99
CA LYS A 14 -9.18 -18.26 9.56
C LYS A 14 -8.27 -17.64 10.61
N GLU A 15 -8.66 -17.76 11.88
CA GLU A 15 -7.75 -17.64 13.01
C GLU A 15 -6.74 -18.80 12.93
N GLY A 16 -5.47 -18.45 12.81
CA GLY A 16 -4.35 -19.36 12.89
C GLY A 16 -3.12 -18.54 13.20
N GLY A 17 -2.48 -18.81 14.35
CA GLY A 17 -1.35 -18.05 14.89
C GLY A 17 -0.36 -17.64 13.81
N GLY A 18 -0.31 -16.34 13.52
CA GLY A 18 0.50 -15.77 12.48
C GLY A 18 1.24 -14.58 13.05
N THR A 19 2.50 -14.40 12.63
CA THR A 19 3.14 -13.09 12.64
C THR A 19 2.10 -12.06 12.25
N ALA A 20 1.89 -11.02 13.04
CA ALA A 20 0.89 -10.00 12.76
C ALA A 20 1.17 -9.44 11.36
N SER A 21 0.46 -9.95 10.35
CA SER A 21 0.61 -9.51 8.96
C SER A 21 -0.01 -8.12 8.95
N ILE A 22 0.85 -7.10 9.00
CA ILE A 22 0.43 -5.71 8.94
C ILE A 22 -0.22 -5.55 7.57
N LYS A 23 -1.56 -5.58 7.55
CA LYS A 23 -2.31 -5.37 6.31
C LYS A 23 -2.09 -3.94 5.85
N CYS A 24 -1.58 -3.81 4.63
CA CYS A 24 -1.44 -2.55 3.94
C CYS A 24 -2.82 -1.93 3.67
N PRO A 25 -3.05 -0.64 3.96
CA PRO A 25 -4.30 0.02 3.64
C PRO A 25 -4.42 0.18 2.12
N MET A 26 -5.55 -0.22 1.52
CA MET A 26 -5.78 -0.03 0.09
C MET A 26 -6.29 1.39 -0.21
N LEU A 27 -5.65 2.09 -1.14
CA LEU A 27 -6.07 3.39 -1.63
C LEU A 27 -7.36 3.25 -2.46
N ASN A 28 -8.29 4.19 -2.29
CA ASN A 28 -9.47 4.34 -3.13
C ASN A 28 -9.80 5.83 -3.35
N SER A 29 -10.79 6.10 -4.20
CA SER A 29 -11.17 7.46 -4.60
C SER A 29 -11.69 8.37 -3.48
N SER A 30 -12.05 7.80 -2.32
CA SER A 30 -12.70 8.51 -1.22
C SER A 30 -11.89 8.56 0.08
N ASN A 31 -10.78 7.81 0.16
CA ASN A 31 -10.08 7.58 1.43
C ASN A 31 -8.67 8.17 1.49
N TYR A 32 -8.25 8.98 0.51
CA TYR A 32 -6.87 9.45 0.37
C TYR A 32 -6.28 9.99 1.68
N THR A 33 -6.99 10.86 2.41
CA THR A 33 -6.52 11.43 3.68
C THR A 33 -6.24 10.37 4.73
N VAL A 34 -7.18 9.43 4.91
CA VAL A 34 -7.04 8.35 5.91
C VAL A 34 -5.96 7.36 5.47
N TRP A 35 -5.91 7.04 4.18
CA TRP A 35 -4.89 6.20 3.58
C TRP A 35 -3.50 6.78 3.79
N ALA A 36 -3.29 8.06 3.45
CA ALA A 36 -2.00 8.73 3.57
C ALA A 36 -1.49 8.74 5.02
N MET A 37 -2.37 8.97 5.99
CA MET A 37 -2.02 8.89 7.41
C MET A 37 -1.57 7.48 7.82
N LYS A 38 -2.32 6.45 7.41
CA LYS A 38 -1.99 5.05 7.71
C LYS A 38 -0.70 4.62 7.02
N MET A 39 -0.53 4.98 5.76
CA MET A 39 0.65 4.69 4.95
C MET A 39 1.91 5.30 5.56
N ARG A 40 1.83 6.58 5.97
CA ARG A 40 2.92 7.26 6.69
C ARG A 40 3.30 6.53 7.97
N ILE A 41 2.32 6.08 8.77
CA ILE A 41 2.59 5.33 10.00
C ILE A 41 3.28 4.00 9.66
N MET A 42 2.80 3.28 8.64
CA MET A 42 3.37 2.02 8.19
C MET A 42 4.83 2.17 7.75
N LEU A 43 5.13 3.13 6.89
CA LEU A 43 6.49 3.44 6.45
C LEU A 43 7.43 3.81 7.62
N LYS A 44 6.91 4.49 8.64
CA LYS A 44 7.66 4.79 9.88
C LYS A 44 7.94 3.53 10.70
N VAL A 45 6.98 2.62 10.82
CA VAL A 45 7.17 1.31 11.49
C VAL A 45 8.25 0.49 10.77
N HIS A 46 8.27 0.53 9.45
CA HIS A 46 9.29 -0.12 8.61
C HIS A 46 10.61 0.65 8.51
N LYS A 47 10.74 1.83 9.15
CA LYS A 47 11.93 2.70 9.12
C LYS A 47 12.36 3.11 7.70
N THR A 48 11.40 3.26 6.79
CA THR A 48 11.64 3.66 5.41
C THR A 48 11.16 5.08 5.10
N TRP A 49 10.38 5.73 5.98
CA TRP A 49 9.85 7.09 5.76
C TRP A 49 10.94 8.13 5.37
N GLU A 50 12.16 7.97 5.85
CA GLU A 50 13.31 8.83 5.53
C GLU A 50 13.67 8.92 4.04
N VAL A 51 13.38 7.87 3.26
CA VAL A 51 13.62 7.85 1.79
C VAL A 51 12.56 8.63 1.02
N ILE A 52 11.40 8.89 1.63
CA ILE A 52 10.34 9.73 1.07
C ILE A 52 10.57 11.17 1.51
N GLU A 53 10.79 11.37 2.81
CA GLU A 53 11.07 12.68 3.39
C GLU A 53 12.06 12.52 4.56
N PRO A 54 13.31 13.03 4.43
CA PRO A 54 13.80 14.06 3.49
C PRO A 54 14.18 13.60 2.07
N GLY A 55 14.22 12.31 1.78
CA GLY A 55 14.67 11.78 0.48
C GLY A 55 16.06 11.16 0.52
N THR A 56 16.37 10.37 1.56
CA THR A 56 17.68 9.73 1.71
C THR A 56 17.92 8.67 0.63
N THR A 57 19.15 8.58 0.11
CA THR A 57 19.56 7.67 -0.97
C THR A 57 19.89 6.23 -0.51
N ASN A 58 19.09 5.66 0.39
CA ASN A 58 19.27 4.25 0.77
C ASN A 58 18.44 3.33 -0.13
N GLY A 59 19.09 2.68 -1.11
CA GLY A 59 18.44 1.81 -2.09
C GLY A 59 17.54 0.75 -1.46
N GLU A 60 18.02 0.01 -0.47
CA GLU A 60 17.21 -1.04 0.17
C GLU A 60 15.94 -0.50 0.87
N LYS A 61 16.03 0.69 1.48
CA LYS A 61 14.85 1.32 2.12
C LYS A 61 13.92 1.93 1.08
N ASN A 62 14.46 2.40 -0.05
CA ASN A 62 13.69 2.89 -1.18
C ASN A 62 12.87 1.76 -1.79
N ASP A 63 13.49 0.62 -2.08
CA ASP A 63 12.81 -0.55 -2.64
C ASP A 63 11.73 -1.07 -1.69
N LEU A 64 12.01 -1.10 -0.38
CA LEU A 64 11.01 -1.47 0.63
C LEU A 64 9.86 -0.46 0.72
N ALA A 65 10.14 0.85 0.64
CA ALA A 65 9.10 1.88 0.60
C ALA A 65 8.21 1.73 -0.64
N MET A 66 8.81 1.55 -1.82
CA MET A 66 8.09 1.32 -3.06
C MET A 66 7.23 0.05 -2.98
N ALA A 67 7.76 -1.06 -2.48
CA ALA A 67 7.00 -2.29 -2.32
C ALA A 67 5.78 -2.10 -1.41
N LEU A 68 5.93 -1.36 -0.31
CA LEU A 68 4.84 -1.04 0.60
C LEU A 68 3.78 -0.14 -0.08
N ILE A 69 4.20 0.86 -0.86
CA ILE A 69 3.28 1.75 -1.60
C ILE A 69 2.52 0.96 -2.68
N VAL A 70 3.23 0.18 -3.51
CA VAL A 70 2.65 -0.65 -4.57
C VAL A 70 1.64 -1.65 -4.01
N GLN A 71 1.90 -2.25 -2.84
CA GLN A 71 0.97 -3.15 -2.19
C GLN A 71 -0.29 -2.44 -1.64
N SER A 72 -0.23 -1.11 -1.49
CA SER A 72 -1.25 -0.26 -0.86
C SER A 72 -2.08 0.54 -1.87
N ILE A 73 -1.88 0.34 -3.18
CA ILE A 73 -2.59 1.05 -4.26
C ILE A 73 -3.30 0.07 -5.22
N PRO A 74 -4.36 0.51 -5.91
CA PRO A 74 -4.99 -0.29 -6.95
C PRO A 74 -4.06 -0.51 -8.14
N GLU A 75 -4.23 -1.64 -8.84
CA GLU A 75 -3.39 -2.06 -9.98
C GLU A 75 -3.31 -1.02 -11.10
N SER A 76 -4.39 -0.25 -11.31
CA SER A 76 -4.43 0.84 -12.29
C SER A 76 -3.42 1.96 -12.01
N LEU A 77 -2.96 2.10 -10.77
CA LEU A 77 -1.93 3.06 -10.36
C LEU A 77 -0.54 2.42 -10.24
N VAL A 78 -0.44 1.09 -10.18
CA VAL A 78 0.84 0.38 -10.04
C VAL A 78 1.75 0.64 -11.24
N LEU A 79 1.20 0.67 -12.46
CA LEU A 79 1.98 0.98 -13.66
C LEU A 79 2.60 2.39 -13.60
N GLN A 80 1.89 3.37 -13.05
CA GLN A 80 2.40 4.74 -12.89
C GLN A 80 3.52 4.80 -11.85
N VAL A 81 3.38 4.07 -10.74
CA VAL A 81 4.40 4.02 -9.68
C VAL A 81 5.63 3.20 -10.10
N GLY A 82 5.46 2.19 -10.96
CA GLY A 82 6.55 1.38 -11.48
C GLY A 82 7.51 2.13 -12.41
N GLU A 83 7.10 3.29 -12.93
CA GLU A 83 7.95 4.17 -13.73
C GLU A 83 8.83 5.11 -12.88
N LEU A 84 8.63 5.13 -11.56
CA LEU A 84 9.37 5.99 -10.63
C LEU A 84 10.64 5.30 -10.15
N ASP A 85 11.76 6.02 -10.18
CA ASP A 85 13.05 5.51 -9.70
C ASP A 85 13.14 5.54 -8.17
N THR A 86 12.36 6.42 -7.52
CA THR A 86 12.40 6.62 -6.07
C THR A 86 11.01 6.73 -5.44
N ALA A 87 10.89 6.28 -4.19
CA ALA A 87 9.64 6.36 -3.43
C ALA A 87 9.20 7.80 -3.10
N LYS A 88 10.06 8.79 -3.34
CA LYS A 88 9.81 10.20 -3.06
C LYS A 88 8.97 10.89 -4.14
N GLU A 89 9.11 10.44 -5.38
CA GLU A 89 8.45 11.01 -6.57
C GLU A 89 6.98 10.56 -6.66
#